data_AF-A0A5K1GU07-F1
#
_entry.id   AF-A0A5K1GU07-F1
#
_cell.length_a   1.000
_cell.length_b   1.000
_cell.length_c   1.000
_cell.angle_alpha   90.00
_cell.angle_beta   90.00
_cell.angle_gamma   90.00
#
_symmetry.space_group_name_H-M   'P 1'
#
loop_
_entity.id
_entity.type
_entity.pdbx_description
1 polymer ?
#
loop_
_entity_poly.entity_id
_entity_poly.type
_entity_poly.pdbx_seq_one_letter_code
_entity_poly.pdbx_strand_id
1 'polypeptide(L)' 'DELLWGASWLHRASQETAYMGYIQSNGHILGGEDDVYTFSWDDKRVGTKILLSK' A
#
# COMPACT_ATOMS: atom_id res chain seq x y z
N ASP A 1 5.47 -1.54 -6.01
CA ASP A 1 4.48 -0.77 -5.20
C ASP A 1 3.05 -1.22 -5.45
N GLU A 2 2.78 -1.79 -6.62
CA GLU A 2 1.52 -2.37 -7.06
C GLU A 2 1.02 -3.48 -6.13
N LEU A 3 1.91 -4.27 -5.53
CA LEU A 3 1.54 -5.28 -4.54
C LEU A 3 0.95 -4.64 -3.27
N LEU A 4 1.59 -3.58 -2.76
CA LEU A 4 1.08 -2.83 -1.61
C LEU A 4 -0.22 -2.11 -1.96
N TRP A 5 -0.32 -1.55 -3.17
CA TRP A 5 -1.53 -0.90 -3.68
C TRP A 5 -2.71 -1.89 -3.77
N GLY A 6 -2.49 -3.07 -4.36
CA GLY A 6 -3.49 -4.12 -4.47
C GLY A 6 -3.94 -4.64 -3.11
N ALA A 7 -3.00 -4.94 -2.21
CA ALA A 7 -3.30 -5.36 -0.85
C ALA A 7 -4.11 -4.30 -0.08
N SER A 8 -3.82 -3.02 -0.29
CA SER A 8 -4.55 -1.92 0.36
C SER A 8 -5.99 -1.81 -0.13
N TRP A 9 -6.24 -1.99 -1.42
CA TRP A 9 -7.60 -2.05 -1.96
C TRP A 9 -8.36 -3.29 -1.51
N LEU A 10 -7.71 -4.45 -1.47
CA LEU A 10 -8.32 -5.69 -0.96
C LEU A 10 -8.67 -5.56 0.52
N HIS A 11 -7.77 -5.01 1.34
CA HIS A 11 -8.07 -4.73 2.75
C HIS A 11 -9.28 -3.80 2.89
N ARG A 12 -9.31 -2.70 2.13
CA ARG A 12 -10.42 -1.74 2.15
C ARG A 12 -11.76 -2.37 1.74
N ALA A 13 -11.76 -3.25 0.74
CA ALA A 13 -12.97 -3.86 0.21
C ALA A 13 -13.49 -5.02 1.07
N SER A 14 -12.60 -5.80 1.68
CA SER A 14 -12.95 -7.04 2.40
C SER A 14 -12.91 -6.91 3.92
N GLN A 15 -12.19 -5.92 4.46
CA GLN A 15 -11.84 -5.81 5.89
C GLN A 15 -11.02 -6.99 6.45
N GLU A 16 -10.52 -7.88 5.60
CA GLU A 16 -9.68 -9.00 6.01
C GLU A 16 -8.34 -8.51 6.55
N THR A 17 -7.99 -8.94 7.76
CA THR A 17 -6.76 -8.52 8.45
C THR A 17 -5.51 -9.12 7.84
N ALA A 18 -5.63 -10.21 7.08
CA ALA A 18 -4.53 -10.85 6.37
C ALA A 18 -3.83 -9.87 5.41
N TYR A 19 -4.58 -9.00 4.73
CA TYR A 19 -4.01 -8.00 3.82
C TYR A 19 -3.28 -6.89 4.57
N MET A 20 -3.78 -6.47 5.73
CA MET A 20 -3.07 -5.53 6.59
C MET A 20 -1.76 -6.14 7.11
N GLY A 21 -1.79 -7.40 7.54
CA GLY A 21 -0.59 -8.13 7.96
C GLY A 21 0.44 -8.26 6.83
N TYR A 22 -0.01 -8.50 5.60
CA TYR A 22 0.86 -8.50 4.42
C TYR A 22 1.53 -7.12 4.20
N ILE A 23 0.76 -6.03 4.27
CA ILE A 23 1.28 -4.67 4.11
C ILE A 23 2.33 -4.35 5.18
N GLN A 24 2.05 -4.67 6.44
CA GLN A 24 2.97 -4.40 7.55
C GLN A 24 4.26 -5.21 7.46
N SER A 25 4.18 -6.48 7.07
CA SER A 25 5.35 -7.37 6.97
C SER A 25 6.23 -7.08 5.75
N ASN A 26 5.67 -6.58 4.66
CA ASN A 26 6.39 -6.38 3.40
C ASN A 26 6.61 -4.91 3.05
N GLY A 27 5.95 -3.97 3.73
CA GLY A 27 5.97 -2.54 3.42
C GLY A 27 7.37 -1.97 3.35
N HIS A 28 8.23 -2.31 4.32
CA HIS A 28 9.62 -1.85 4.35
C HIS A 28 10.43 -2.35 3.13
N ILE A 29 10.28 -3.62 2.76
CA ILE A 29 11.04 -4.25 1.66
C ILE A 29 10.51 -3.81 0.29
N LEU A 30 9.22 -3.48 0.19
CA LEU A 30 8.53 -3.10 -1.05
C LEU A 30 8.49 -1.58 -1.28
N GLY A 31 9.33 -0.81 -0.60
CA GLY A 31 9.46 0.63 -0.78
C GLY A 31 8.26 1.43 -0.27
N GLY A 32 7.49 0.87 0.67
CA GLY A 32 6.37 1.53 1.33
C GLY A 32 6.80 2.66 2.27
N GLU A 33 8.06 2.67 2.69
CA GLU A 33 8.64 3.74 3.52
C GLU A 33 9.44 4.76 2.71
N ASP A 34 9.72 4.47 1.44
CA ASP A 34 10.46 5.39 0.58
C ASP A 34 9.72 6.72 0.44
N ASP A 35 10.46 7.82 0.56
CA ASP A 35 9.93 9.14 0.29
C ASP A 35 9.82 9.36 -1.21
N VAL A 36 8.58 9.31 -1.68
CA VAL A 36 8.19 9.53 -3.07
C VAL A 36 7.09 10.56 -3.08
N TYR A 37 7.16 11.50 -4.02
CA TYR A 37 6.25 12.65 -4.09
C TYR A 37 5.42 12.68 -5.37
N THR A 38 5.46 11.61 -6.17
CA THR A 38 4.72 11.52 -7.43
C THR A 38 3.70 10.39 -7.37
N PHE A 39 2.58 10.60 -8.04
CA PHE A 39 1.54 9.58 -8.24
C PHE A 39 1.27 9.46 -9.73
N SER A 40 1.41 8.26 -10.28
CA SER A 40 1.29 8.02 -11.70
C SER A 40 0.70 6.63 -11.98
N TRP A 41 0.56 6.29 -13.26
CA TRP A 41 0.14 4.94 -13.66
C TRP A 41 1.19 3.87 -13.29
N ASP A 42 2.46 4.25 -13.18
CA ASP A 42 3.60 3.37 -12.86
C ASP A 42 3.94 3.40 -11.36
N ASP A 43 3.61 4.48 -10.63
CA ASP A 43 3.92 4.59 -9.20
C ASP A 43 2.70 5.00 -8.36
N LYS A 44 2.27 4.12 -7.45
CA LYS A 44 1.10 4.27 -6.56
C LYS A 44 1.47 4.41 -5.09
N ARG A 45 2.74 4.56 -4.72
CA ARG A 45 3.17 4.56 -3.30
C ARG A 45 2.50 5.65 -2.47
N VAL A 46 2.44 6.87 -3.00
CA VAL A 46 1.75 8.00 -2.33
C VAL A 46 0.26 7.70 -2.12
N GLY A 47 -0.40 7.14 -3.14
CA GLY A 47 -1.82 6.77 -3.05
C GLY A 47 -2.07 5.68 -2.01
N THR A 48 -1.16 4.70 -1.92
CA THR A 48 -1.21 3.62 -0.91
C THR A 48 -1.12 4.18 0.51
N LYS A 49 -0.15 5.08 0.77
CA LYS A 49 0.01 5.73 2.08
C LYS A 49 -1.24 6.51 2.50
N ILE A 50 -1.84 7.29 1.58
CA ILE A 50 -3.07 8.04 1.84
C ILE A 50 -4.27 7.11 2.08
N LEU A 51 -4.37 6.01 1.34
CA LEU A 51 -5.47 5.06 1.47
C LEU A 51 -5.49 4.39 2.84
N LEU A 52 -4.30 4.10 3.39
CA LEU A 52 -4.09 3.46 4.68
C LEU A 52 -4.09 4.42 5.87
N SER A 53 -4.03 5.74 5.65
CA SER A 53 -4.01 6.74 6.73
C SER A 53 -5.40 7.09 7.28
N LYS A 54 -6.46 6.44 6.80
CA LYS A 54 -7.85 6.66 7.21
C LYS A 54 -8.36 5.47 8.01
#